data_AF-A0A1J3ICQ2-F1
#
_entry.id   AF-A0A1J3ICQ2-F1
#
_cell.length_a   1.000
_cell.length_b   1.000
_cell.length_c   1.000
_cell.angle_alpha   90.00
_cell.angle_beta   90.00
_cell.angle_gamma   90.00
#
_symmetry.space_group_name_H-M   'P 1'
#
loop_
_entity.id
_entity.type
_entity.pdbx_description
1 polymer ?
#
loop_
_entity_poly.entity_id
_entity_poly.type
_entity_poly.pdbx_seq_one_letter_code
_entity_poly.pdbx_strand_id
1 'polypeptide(L)'
;KGLNEKSDIYSFGVVLLEMITGKTAMDESHTKRVHVSDWVISSLKSTNDVSNVVDSKMAKDFDPNSVWKIVELALASVSLNVS
;
A
#
# COMPACT_ATOMS: atom_id res chain seq x y z
N LYS A 1 -23.21 7.83 0.07
CA LYS A 1 -22.03 8.29 0.84
C LYS A 1 -21.15 9.01 -0.17
N GLY A 2 -20.92 10.31 0.00
CA GLY A 2 -20.54 11.21 -1.09
C GLY A 2 -19.22 10.84 -1.75
N LEU A 3 -19.26 10.64 -3.07
CA LEU A 3 -18.10 10.66 -3.95
C LEU A 3 -17.54 12.09 -3.86
N ASN A 4 -16.39 12.26 -3.23
CA ASN A 4 -15.68 13.53 -3.18
C ASN A 4 -14.21 13.30 -3.55
N GLU A 5 -13.50 14.37 -3.86
CA GLU A 5 -12.10 14.30 -4.25
C GLU A 5 -11.24 13.50 -3.24
N LYS A 6 -11.56 13.60 -1.94
CA LYS A 6 -10.85 12.84 -0.90
C LYS A 6 -11.11 11.33 -0.99
N SER A 7 -12.33 10.89 -1.31
CA SER A 7 -12.59 9.46 -1.51
C SER A 7 -11.87 8.93 -2.74
N ASP A 8 -11.77 9.72 -3.81
CA ASP A 8 -11.08 9.32 -5.04
C ASP A 8 -9.57 9.22 -4.79
N ILE A 9 -8.97 10.18 -4.07
CA ILE A 9 -7.56 10.14 -3.64
C ILE A 9 -7.30 8.92 -2.75
N TYR A 10 -8.17 8.65 -1.78
CA TYR A 10 -8.05 7.49 -0.90
C TYR A 10 -8.08 6.18 -1.71
N SER A 11 -9.08 6.01 -2.58
CA SER A 11 -9.22 4.82 -3.42
C SER A 11 -8.04 4.65 -4.37
N PHE A 12 -7.51 5.74 -4.93
CA PHE A 12 -6.29 5.70 -5.73
C PHE A 12 -5.08 5.21 -4.91
N GLY A 13 -4.92 5.68 -3.68
CA GLY A 13 -3.89 5.21 -2.77
C GLY A 13 -3.98 3.72 -2.48
N VAL A 14 -5.19 3.19 -2.24
CA VAL A 14 -5.42 1.75 -2.06
C VAL A 14 -5.00 0.98 -3.31
N VAL A 15 -5.45 1.41 -4.50
CA VAL A 15 -5.12 0.73 -5.77
C VAL A 15 -3.61 0.71 -6.02
N LEU A 16 -2.88 1.78 -5.70
CA LEU A 16 -1.42 1.79 -5.81
C LEU A 16 -0.77 0.75 -4.89
N LEU A 17 -1.24 0.62 -3.64
CA LEU A 17 -0.74 -0.40 -2.72
C LEU A 17 -1.07 -1.81 -3.22
N GLU A 18 -2.27 -2.06 -3.73
CA GLU A 18 -2.65 -3.36 -4.30
C GLU A 18 -1.76 -3.72 -5.50
N MET A 19 -1.46 -2.75 -6.38
CA MET A 19 -0.60 -2.95 -7.54
C MET A 19 0.85 -3.27 -7.15
N ILE A 20 1.42 -2.55 -6.18
CA ILE A 20 2.81 -2.78 -5.74
C ILE A 20 2.93 -4.12 -5.02
N THR A 21 1.97 -4.44 -4.15
CA THR A 21 2.08 -5.57 -3.22
C THR A 21 1.52 -6.88 -3.79
N GLY A 22 0.67 -6.81 -4.80
CA GLY A 22 -0.11 -7.95 -5.30
C GLY A 22 -1.15 -8.46 -4.29
N LYS A 23 -1.42 -7.70 -3.22
CA LYS A 23 -2.38 -8.04 -2.16
C LYS A 23 -3.69 -7.29 -2.38
N THR A 24 -4.80 -7.88 -1.92
CA THR A 24 -6.09 -7.19 -1.84
C THR A 24 -6.09 -6.15 -0.73
N ALA A 25 -6.93 -5.11 -0.87
CA ALA A 25 -7.06 -4.04 0.12
C ALA A 25 -7.31 -4.54 1.56
N MET A 26 -8.07 -5.63 1.68
CA MET A 26 -8.26 -6.37 2.92
C MET A 26 -7.72 -7.79 2.74
N ASP A 27 -6.74 -8.16 3.56
CA ASP A 27 -6.28 -9.55 3.62
C ASP A 27 -7.23 -10.36 4.53
N GLU A 28 -7.97 -11.29 3.93
CA GLU A 28 -8.89 -12.20 4.62
C GLU A 28 -8.26 -13.54 4.99
N SER A 29 -7.01 -13.79 4.57
CA SER A 29 -6.31 -15.05 4.86
C SER A 29 -5.83 -15.17 6.31
N HIS A 30 -5.82 -14.06 7.05
CA HIS A 30 -5.47 -14.01 8.47
C HIS A 30 -6.70 -14.07 9.37
N THR A 31 -6.50 -14.56 10.60
CA THR A 31 -7.52 -14.53 11.67
C THR A 31 -8.00 -13.12 12.02
N LYS A 32 -7.27 -12.08 11.57
CA LYS A 32 -7.65 -10.67 11.65
C LYS A 32 -7.64 -10.08 10.23
N ARG A 33 -8.68 -9.31 9.90
CA ARG A 33 -8.69 -8.47 8.70
C ARG A 33 -7.65 -7.36 8.87
N VAL A 34 -6.61 -7.39 8.05
CA VAL A 34 -5.55 -6.38 8.02
C VAL A 34 -5.68 -5.60 6.72
N HIS A 35 -5.73 -4.27 6.82
CA HIS A 35 -5.73 -3.42 5.64
C HIS A 35 -4.33 -3.39 5.02
N VAL A 36 -4.24 -3.35 3.70
CA VAL A 36 -2.96 -3.40 2.97
C VAL A 36 -1.98 -2.31 3.43
N SER A 37 -2.48 -1.12 3.78
CA SER A 37 -1.64 -0.02 4.31
C SER A 37 -0.97 -0.38 5.63
N ASP A 38 -1.69 -1.05 6.53
CA ASP A 38 -1.17 -1.42 7.86
C ASP A 38 -0.09 -2.48 7.72
N TRP A 39 -0.30 -3.44 6.80
CA TRP A 39 0.71 -4.45 6.48
C TRP A 39 1.97 -3.81 5.91
N VAL A 40 1.86 -2.90 4.94
CA VAL A 40 3.00 -2.18 4.35
C VAL A 40 3.77 -1.40 5.42
N ILE A 41 3.07 -0.62 6.26
CA ILE A 41 3.70 0.14 7.35
C ILE A 41 4.44 -0.79 8.30
N SER A 42 3.84 -1.93 8.68
CA SER A 42 4.48 -2.90 9.58
C SER A 42 5.71 -3.54 8.96
N SER A 43 5.65 -3.92 7.69
CA SER A 43 6.76 -4.53 6.95
C SER A 43 7.94 -3.57 6.82
N LEU A 44 7.67 -2.30 6.50
CA LEU A 44 8.69 -1.26 6.38
C LEU A 44 9.32 -0.91 7.74
N LYS A 45 8.54 -0.81 8.82
CA LYS A 45 9.08 -0.58 10.17
C LYS A 45 10.00 -1.71 10.64
N SER A 46 9.75 -2.95 10.21
CA SER A 46 10.54 -4.10 10.63
C SER A 46 11.86 -4.24 9.86
N THR A 47 11.92 -3.80 8.60
CA THR A 47 13.03 -4.15 7.69
C THR A 47 13.72 -2.94 7.08
N ASN A 48 13.05 -1.78 7.02
CA ASN A 48 13.47 -0.59 6.29
C ASN A 48 13.86 -0.88 4.82
N ASP A 49 13.19 -1.85 4.20
CA ASP A 49 13.44 -2.25 2.81
C ASP A 49 12.10 -2.44 2.08
N VAL A 50 11.88 -1.63 1.04
CA VAL A 50 10.66 -1.64 0.24
C VAL A 50 10.53 -2.89 -0.62
N SER A 51 11.64 -3.58 -0.91
CA SER A 51 11.61 -4.83 -1.67
C SER A 51 10.77 -5.92 -0.98
N ASN A 52 10.63 -5.84 0.35
CA ASN A 52 9.81 -6.76 1.14
C ASN A 52 8.31 -6.56 0.98
N VAL A 53 7.87 -5.43 0.40
CA VAL A 53 6.46 -5.16 0.14
C VAL A 53 6.09 -5.30 -1.32
N VAL A 54 7.04 -5.51 -2.22
CA VAL A 54 6.77 -5.69 -3.65
C VAL A 54 6.26 -7.11 -3.93
N ASP A 55 5.29 -7.24 -4.83
CA ASP A 55 4.81 -8.53 -5.31
C ASP A 55 5.99 -9.36 -5.84
N SER A 56 6.16 -10.56 -5.29
CA SER A 56 7.12 -11.57 -5.73
C SER A 56 7.07 -11.89 -7.24
N LYS A 57 5.93 -11.62 -7.91
CA LYS A 57 5.76 -11.81 -9.35
C LYS A 57 6.40 -10.71 -10.18
N MET A 58 6.66 -9.53 -9.61
CA MET A 58 7.53 -8.53 -10.25
C MET A 58 8.94 -9.12 -10.17
N ALA A 59 9.51 -9.50 -11.31
CA ALA A 59 10.73 -10.31 -11.45
C ALA A 59 12.04 -9.63 -10.97
N LYS A 60 11.97 -8.83 -9.90
CA LYS A 60 12.99 -7.89 -9.42
C LYS A 60 13.40 -6.84 -10.46
N ASP A 61 12.58 -6.64 -11.48
CA ASP A 61 12.75 -5.63 -12.51
C ASP A 61 12.10 -4.32 -12.09
N PHE A 62 12.63 -3.72 -11.02
CA PHE A 62 12.19 -2.43 -10.52
C PHE A 62 13.34 -1.67 -9.87
N ASP A 63 13.28 -0.34 -9.93
CA ASP A 63 14.15 0.54 -9.16
C ASP A 63 13.57 0.74 -7.75
N PRO A 64 14.27 0.32 -6.67
CA PRO A 64 13.76 0.43 -5.30
C PRO A 64 13.43 1.87 -4.89
N ASN A 65 14.16 2.88 -5.40
CA ASN A 65 13.88 4.27 -5.08
C ASN A 65 12.55 4.75 -5.68
N SER A 66 12.23 4.29 -6.88
CA SER A 66 10.96 4.57 -7.55
C SER A 66 9.80 3.90 -6.80
N VAL A 67 9.96 2.64 -6.40
CA VAL A 67 8.95 1.94 -5.57
C VAL A 67 8.75 2.67 -4.25
N TRP A 68 9.83 3.09 -3.58
CA TRP A 68 9.76 3.84 -2.33
C TRP A 68 8.87 5.09 -2.45
N LYS A 69 9.12 5.90 -3.49
CA LYS A 69 8.33 7.12 -3.75
C LYS A 69 6.86 6.82 -4.00
N ILE A 70 6.55 5.75 -4.72
CA ILE A 70 5.15 5.36 -4.98
C ILE A 70 4.48 4.88 -3.68
N VAL A 71 5.20 4.11 -2.86
CA VAL A 71 4.69 3.66 -1.56
C VAL A 71 4.43 4.84 -0.63
N GLU A 72 5.33 5.82 -0.56
CA GLU A 72 5.12 7.05 0.22
C GLU A 72 3.89 7.83 -0.26
N LEU A 73 3.74 8.01 -1.58
CA LEU A 73 2.58 8.67 -2.17
C LEU A 73 1.28 7.92 -1.83
N ALA A 74 1.29 6.60 -1.97
CA ALA A 74 0.14 5.76 -1.71
C ALA A 74 -0.26 5.82 -0.23
N LEU A 75 0.72 5.72 0.69
CA LEU A 75 0.51 5.85 2.13
C LEU A 75 0.00 7.23 2.54
N ALA A 76 0.51 8.30 1.93
CA ALA A 76 0.00 9.65 2.16
C ALA A 76 -1.47 9.76 1.71
N SER A 77 -1.81 9.17 0.56
CA SER A 77 -3.17 9.17 0.01
C SER A 77 -4.19 8.44 0.89
N VAL A 78 -3.79 7.32 1.52
CA VAL A 78 -4.67 6.59 2.46
C VAL A 78 -4.72 7.19 3.87
N SER A 79 -3.70 7.98 4.27
CA SER A 79 -3.62 8.59 5.60
C SER A 79 -4.51 9.83 5.78
N LEU A 80 -5.03 10.42 4.70
CA LEU A 80 -5.85 11.64 4.72
C LEU A 80 -7.25 11.49 5.35
N ASN A 81 -7.57 10.30 5.89
CA ASN A 81 -8.85 10.01 6.56
C ASN A 81 -8.75 9.82 8.08
N VAL A 82 -7.60 10.09 8.69
CA VAL A 82 -7.53 10.24 10.16
C VAL A 82 -7.84 11.70 10.47
N SER A 83 -9.08 11.94 10.93
CA SER A 83 -9.60 13.24 11.36
C SER A 83 -8.82 13.82 12.54
#